data_AF-A0AAD9I3J5-F1
#
_entry.id   AF-A0AAD9I3J5-F1
#
_cell.length_a   1.000
_cell.length_b   1.000
_cell.length_c   1.000
_cell.angle_alpha   90.00
_cell.angle_beta   90.00
_cell.angle_gamma   90.00
#
_symmetry.space_group_name_H-M   'P 1'
#
loop_
_entity.id
_entity.type
_entity.pdbx_description
1 polymer ?
#
loop_
_entity_poly.entity_id
_entity_poly.type
_entity_poly.pdbx_seq_one_letter_code
_entity_poly.pdbx_strand_id
1 'polypeptide(L)'
;MAPSFNNVLRKAMELQKVQKDSYIAVDHLITALSEDASIQASLKEANIPKPKMVQEAVQTIRGTKRVDSKTADTESESENLAKFTIDMTGMAREGKIDPVIGREEEIRRVIRILSRRTKNNPVLIGEPGVGKTTLANSSPSTSARL
;
A
#
# COMPACT_ATOMS: atom_id res chain seq x y z
N MET A 1 -13.38 29.92 10.16
CA MET A 1 -13.76 28.50 10.04
C MET A 1 -15.12 28.30 10.68
N ALA A 2 -15.98 27.47 10.09
CA ALA A 2 -17.27 27.15 10.69
C ALA A 2 -17.09 26.40 12.03
N PRO A 3 -17.88 26.69 13.08
CA PRO A 3 -17.77 25.99 14.36
C PRO A 3 -17.93 24.47 14.25
N SER A 4 -18.79 24.01 13.33
CA SER A 4 -19.00 22.58 13.04
C SER A 4 -17.73 21.88 12.56
N PHE A 5 -16.96 22.52 11.68
CA PHE A 5 -15.72 21.96 11.15
C PHE A 5 -14.67 21.73 12.25
N ASN A 6 -14.55 22.65 13.21
CA ASN A 6 -13.64 22.48 14.35
C ASN A 6 -14.05 21.30 15.25
N ASN A 7 -15.36 21.07 15.41
CA ASN A 7 -15.86 19.94 16.18
C ASN A 7 -15.53 18.60 15.50
N VAL A 8 -15.67 18.53 14.18
CA VAL A 8 -15.26 17.37 13.38
C VAL A 8 -13.77 17.09 13.53
N LEU A 9 -12.90 18.10 13.43
CA LEU A 9 -11.45 17.91 13.58
C LEU A 9 -11.08 17.42 14.98
N ARG A 10 -11.69 17.97 16.03
CA ARG A 10 -11.48 17.51 17.41
C ARG A 10 -11.88 16.05 17.57
N LYS A 11 -13.02 15.66 17.02
CA LYS A 11 -13.50 14.29 17.08
C LYS A 11 -12.61 13.32 16.31
N ALA A 12 -12.10 13.72 15.15
CA ALA A 12 -11.12 12.94 14.40
C ALA A 12 -9.81 12.74 15.21
N MET A 13 -9.34 13.76 15.93
CA MET A 13 -8.19 13.64 16.84
C MET A 13 -8.46 12.73 18.04
N GLU A 14 -9.67 12.72 18.58
CA GLU A 14 -10.06 11.78 19.64
C GLU A 14 -10.07 10.34 19.14
N LEU A 15 -10.67 10.10 17.96
CA LEU A 15 -10.70 8.77 17.32
C LEU A 15 -9.29 8.24 17.06
N GLN A 16 -8.39 9.08 16.54
CA GLN A 16 -6.98 8.74 16.35
C GLN A 16 -6.34 8.24 17.66
N LYS A 17 -6.59 8.92 18.78
CA LYS A 17 -6.05 8.53 20.10
C LYS A 17 -6.65 7.21 20.60
N VAL A 18 -7.95 7.02 20.42
CA VAL A 18 -8.66 5.79 20.81
C VAL A 18 -8.13 4.60 20.01
N GLN A 19 -7.88 4.78 18.71
CA GLN A 19 -7.39 3.75 17.81
C GLN A 19 -5.86 3.58 17.83
N LYS A 20 -5.16 4.43 18.60
CA LYS A 20 -3.71 4.42 18.83
C LYS A 20 -2.90 4.60 17.54
N ASP A 21 -3.37 5.48 16.66
CA ASP A 21 -2.65 5.85 15.44
C ASP A 21 -1.71 7.03 15.65
N SER A 22 -0.66 7.08 14.85
CA SER A 22 0.32 8.17 14.91
C SER A 22 -0.15 9.40 14.13
N TYR A 23 -1.03 9.21 13.14
CA TYR A 23 -1.54 10.27 12.26
C TYR A 23 -3.06 10.22 12.13
N ILE A 24 -3.67 11.39 11.84
CA ILE A 24 -5.08 11.48 11.48
C ILE A 24 -5.24 11.00 10.04
N ALA A 25 -5.70 9.76 9.86
CA ALA A 25 -6.10 9.23 8.56
C ALA A 25 -7.50 9.67 8.10
N VAL A 26 -7.78 9.43 6.81
CA VAL A 26 -9.04 9.75 6.15
C VAL A 26 -10.25 9.07 6.81
N ASP A 27 -10.08 7.87 7.35
CA ASP A 27 -11.12 7.11 8.04
C ASP A 27 -11.60 7.77 9.34
N HIS A 28 -10.70 8.39 10.12
CA HIS A 28 -11.06 9.20 11.29
C HIS A 28 -11.93 10.39 10.90
N LEU A 29 -11.59 11.04 9.79
CA LEU A 29 -12.35 12.18 9.26
C LEU A 29 -13.73 11.74 8.75
N ILE A 30 -13.80 10.66 7.98
CA ILE A 30 -15.08 10.10 7.48
C ILE A 30 -15.98 9.74 8.66
N THR A 31 -15.43 9.09 9.69
CA THR A 31 -16.18 8.71 10.88
C THR A 31 -16.69 9.93 11.62
N ALA A 32 -15.83 10.93 11.87
CA ALA A 32 -16.21 12.17 12.53
C ALA A 32 -17.26 12.97 11.74
N LEU A 33 -17.15 13.03 10.41
CA LEU A 33 -18.10 13.69 9.52
C LEU A 33 -19.46 12.99 9.52
N SER A 34 -19.48 11.65 9.58
CA SER A 34 -20.74 10.88 9.60
C SER A 34 -21.62 11.17 10.82
N GLU A 35 -21.02 11.71 11.88
CA GLU A 35 -21.70 12.07 13.12
C GLU A 35 -22.15 13.53 13.17
N ASP A 36 -21.74 14.36 12.21
CA ASP A 36 -22.15 15.76 12.14
C ASP A 36 -23.59 15.91 11.65
N ALA A 37 -24.37 16.76 12.33
CA ALA A 37 -25.79 16.94 12.05
C ALA A 37 -26.09 17.46 10.64
N SER A 38 -25.18 18.26 10.05
CA SER A 38 -25.36 18.78 8.69
C SER A 38 -25.21 17.70 7.62
N ILE A 39 -24.41 16.68 7.90
CA ILE A 39 -24.10 15.59 6.97
C ILE A 39 -25.08 14.42 7.17
N GLN A 40 -25.58 14.21 8.39
CA GLN A 40 -26.56 13.16 8.67
C GLN A 40 -27.84 13.28 7.82
N ALA A 41 -28.26 14.49 7.46
CA ALA A 41 -29.41 14.67 6.57
C ALA A 41 -29.15 14.07 5.18
N SER A 42 -28.03 14.44 4.54
CA SER A 42 -27.64 13.90 3.24
C SER A 42 -27.35 12.39 3.29
N LEU A 43 -26.79 11.88 4.39
CA LEU A 43 -26.57 10.43 4.56
C LEU A 43 -27.90 9.67 4.65
N LYS A 44 -28.91 10.22 5.31
CA LYS A 44 -30.25 9.62 5.36
C LYS A 44 -30.90 9.55 3.99
N GLU A 45 -30.78 10.61 3.19
CA GLU A 45 -31.24 10.64 1.79
C GLU A 45 -30.51 9.59 0.94
N ALA A 46 -29.23 9.32 1.23
CA ALA A 46 -28.44 8.27 0.60
C ALA A 46 -28.69 6.85 1.16
N ASN A 47 -29.76 6.62 1.92
CA ASN A 47 -30.07 5.35 2.59
C ASN A 47 -29.03 4.88 3.63
N ILE A 48 -28.31 5.81 4.26
CA ILE A 48 -27.38 5.55 5.37
C ILE A 48 -27.93 6.25 6.63
N PRO A 49 -28.98 5.70 7.26
CA PRO A 49 -29.71 6.41 8.32
C PRO A 49 -28.99 6.45 9.68
N LYS A 50 -27.98 5.59 9.89
CA LYS A 50 -27.27 5.45 11.16
C LYS A 50 -25.76 5.64 10.95
N PRO A 51 -25.10 6.55 11.70
CA PRO A 51 -23.65 6.72 11.66
C PRO A 51 -22.87 5.42 11.94
N LYS A 52 -23.46 4.51 12.73
CA LYS A 52 -22.91 3.18 13.00
C LYS A 52 -22.62 2.35 11.75
N MET A 53 -23.42 2.48 10.69
CA MET A 53 -23.19 1.74 9.45
C MET A 53 -21.89 2.17 8.76
N VAL A 54 -21.57 3.47 8.83
CA VAL A 54 -20.31 4.00 8.32
C VAL A 54 -19.14 3.52 9.18
N GLN A 55 -19.30 3.54 10.51
CA GLN A 55 -18.28 3.03 11.44
C GLN A 55 -17.95 1.55 11.19
N GLU A 56 -18.97 0.70 11.03
CA GLU A 56 -18.81 -0.73 10.75
C GLU A 56 -18.13 -0.99 9.40
N ALA A 57 -18.51 -0.24 8.35
CA ALA A 57 -17.89 -0.33 7.04
C ALA A 57 -16.41 0.10 7.09
N VAL A 58 -16.12 1.22 7.75
CA VAL A 58 -14.75 1.73 7.96
C VAL A 58 -13.91 0.71 8.73
N GLN A 59 -14.45 0.12 9.80
CA GLN A 59 -13.74 -0.87 10.59
C GLN A 59 -13.48 -2.17 9.80
N THR A 60 -14.40 -2.56 8.92
CA THR A 60 -14.23 -3.72 8.02
C THR A 60 -13.12 -3.47 7.00
N ILE A 61 -13.09 -2.30 6.37
CA ILE A 61 -12.07 -1.94 5.37
C ILE A 61 -10.69 -1.79 6.02
N ARG A 62 -10.65 -1.20 7.21
CA ARG A 62 -9.41 -0.97 7.96
C ARG A 62 -8.83 -2.27 8.55
N GLY A 63 -9.68 -3.17 9.03
CA GLY A 63 -9.25 -4.37 9.74
C GLY A 63 -8.40 -4.05 10.97
N THR A 64 -7.22 -4.67 11.08
CA THR A 64 -6.26 -4.47 12.18
C THR A 64 -5.12 -3.50 11.84
N LYS A 65 -5.20 -2.80 10.69
CA LYS A 65 -4.15 -1.89 10.23
C LYS A 65 -4.09 -0.63 11.09
N ARG A 66 -2.86 -0.26 11.49
CA ARG A 66 -2.57 1.01 12.16
C ARG A 66 -1.99 2.00 11.18
N VAL A 67 -2.29 3.28 11.40
CA VAL A 67 -1.78 4.39 10.60
C VAL A 67 -0.55 4.95 11.30
N ASP A 68 0.61 4.39 10.97
CA ASP A 68 1.92 4.72 11.51
C ASP A 68 2.78 5.57 10.56
N SER A 69 2.35 5.77 9.32
CA SER A 69 3.00 6.61 8.32
C SER A 69 2.00 7.55 7.62
N LYS A 70 2.52 8.58 6.94
CA LYS A 70 1.70 9.56 6.19
C LYS A 70 1.02 8.98 4.94
N THR A 71 1.38 7.76 4.51
CA THR A 71 0.82 7.09 3.33
C THR A 71 0.05 5.83 3.68
N ALA A 72 0.09 5.39 4.94
CA ALA A 72 -0.48 4.12 5.39
C ALA A 72 -2.00 3.99 5.12
N ASP A 73 -2.72 5.10 5.03
CA ASP A 73 -4.15 5.15 4.72
C ASP A 73 -4.48 5.06 3.22
N THR A 74 -3.47 5.11 2.35
CA THR A 74 -3.63 5.03 0.88
C THR A 74 -3.13 3.72 0.26
N GLU A 75 -2.47 2.84 1.03
CA GLU A 75 -1.85 1.59 0.55
C GLU A 75 -2.84 0.42 0.39
N SER A 76 -4.08 0.69 -0.05
CA SER A 76 -5.09 -0.34 -0.28
C SER A 76 -4.76 -1.27 -1.46
N GLU A 77 -3.83 -0.89 -2.34
CA GLU A 77 -3.36 -1.73 -3.46
C GLU A 77 -2.56 -2.97 -3.02
N SER A 78 -2.04 -2.99 -1.79
CA SER A 78 -1.12 -4.06 -1.36
C SER A 78 -1.79 -5.40 -1.04
N GLU A 79 -3.10 -5.48 -0.81
CA GLU A 79 -3.71 -6.74 -0.35
C GLU A 79 -3.72 -7.87 -1.39
N ASN A 80 -3.94 -7.55 -2.66
CA ASN A 80 -3.92 -8.56 -3.72
C ASN A 80 -2.50 -8.98 -4.06
N LEU A 81 -1.57 -8.02 -4.10
CA LEU A 81 -0.16 -8.33 -4.29
C LEU A 81 0.38 -9.17 -3.12
N ALA A 82 0.07 -8.84 -1.87
CA ALA A 82 0.52 -9.63 -0.72
C ALA A 82 -0.04 -11.05 -0.68
N LYS A 83 -1.26 -11.27 -1.21
CA LYS A 83 -1.89 -12.61 -1.22
C LYS A 83 -1.35 -13.52 -2.33
N PHE A 84 -1.05 -12.98 -3.51
CA PHE A 84 -0.74 -13.78 -4.70
C PHE A 84 0.67 -13.57 -5.27
N THR A 85 1.44 -12.65 -4.70
CA THR A 85 2.79 -12.32 -5.18
C THR A 85 3.79 -12.32 -4.03
N ILE A 86 5.07 -12.40 -4.39
CA ILE A 86 6.18 -12.32 -3.44
C ILE A 86 6.95 -11.04 -3.76
N ASP A 87 7.07 -10.12 -2.80
CA ASP A 87 7.87 -8.91 -2.97
C ASP A 87 9.37 -9.22 -2.88
N MET A 88 9.95 -9.48 -4.05
CA MET A 88 11.38 -9.76 -4.18
C MET A 88 12.24 -8.51 -3.87
N THR A 89 11.72 -7.30 -4.08
CA THR A 89 12.46 -6.06 -3.84
C THR A 89 12.61 -5.78 -2.34
N GLY A 90 11.56 -6.04 -1.56
CA GLY A 90 11.60 -6.01 -0.10
C GLY A 90 12.59 -7.03 0.46
N MET A 91 12.50 -8.29 0.01
CA MET A 91 13.43 -9.35 0.42
C MET A 91 14.89 -9.03 0.10
N ALA A 92 15.15 -8.41 -1.04
CA ALA A 92 16.48 -7.94 -1.43
C ALA A 92 17.02 -6.85 -0.48
N ARG A 93 16.18 -5.87 -0.10
CA ARG A 93 16.56 -4.80 0.85
C ARG A 93 16.87 -5.36 2.24
N GLU A 94 16.17 -6.41 2.65
CA GLU A 94 16.38 -7.11 3.92
C GLU A 94 17.58 -8.08 3.88
N GLY A 95 18.24 -8.25 2.73
CA GLY A 95 19.39 -9.16 2.59
C GLY A 95 19.02 -10.64 2.60
N LYS A 96 17.74 -10.99 2.39
CA LYS A 96 17.24 -12.38 2.35
C LYS A 96 17.46 -13.06 1.00
N ILE A 97 18.06 -12.36 0.04
CA ILE A 97 18.38 -12.89 -1.29
C ILE A 97 19.89 -12.97 -1.46
N ASP A 98 20.36 -14.16 -1.81
CA ASP A 98 21.78 -14.39 -2.10
C ASP A 98 22.25 -13.63 -3.35
N PRO A 99 23.48 -13.11 -3.36
CA PRO A 99 24.03 -12.42 -4.53
C PRO A 99 24.15 -13.38 -5.71
N VAL A 100 23.72 -12.91 -6.89
CA VAL A 100 23.77 -13.69 -8.13
C VAL A 100 25.17 -13.58 -8.74
N ILE A 101 25.89 -14.70 -8.83
CA ILE A 101 27.25 -14.76 -9.38
C ILE A 101 27.19 -15.24 -10.83
N GLY A 102 27.96 -14.60 -11.73
CA GLY A 102 28.19 -15.08 -13.09
C GLY A 102 27.03 -14.87 -14.07
N ARG A 103 26.07 -13.99 -13.76
CA ARG A 103 24.92 -13.68 -14.64
C ARG A 103 24.73 -12.18 -14.92
N GLU A 104 25.81 -11.42 -14.85
CA GLU A 104 25.77 -9.96 -14.98
C GLU A 104 25.28 -9.51 -16.37
N GLU A 105 25.68 -10.22 -17.43
CA GLU A 105 25.28 -9.89 -18.80
C GLU A 105 23.79 -10.09 -19.04
N GLU A 106 23.21 -11.17 -18.50
CA GLU A 106 21.77 -11.41 -18.57
C GLU A 106 20.99 -10.37 -17.76
N ILE A 107 21.45 -10.02 -16.55
CA ILE A 107 20.83 -8.99 -15.71
C ILE A 107 20.86 -7.63 -16.43
N ARG A 108 22.02 -7.21 -16.97
CA ARG A 108 22.14 -5.98 -17.76
C ARG A 108 21.20 -5.99 -18.96
N ARG A 109 21.05 -7.12 -19.64
CA ARG A 109 20.14 -7.26 -20.79
C ARG A 109 18.67 -7.13 -20.39
N VAL A 110 18.27 -7.73 -19.27
CA VAL A 110 16.92 -7.61 -18.71
C VAL A 110 16.60 -6.16 -18.37
N ILE A 111 17.50 -5.47 -17.64
CA ILE A 111 17.35 -4.04 -17.30
C ILE A 111 17.23 -3.19 -18.57
N ARG A 112 18.07 -3.45 -19.56
CA ARG A 112 18.04 -2.74 -20.85
C ARG A 112 16.71 -2.95 -21.59
N ILE A 113 16.11 -4.13 -21.53
CA ILE A 113 14.80 -4.41 -22.15
C ILE A 113 13.68 -3.70 -21.40
N LEU A 114 13.66 -3.78 -20.06
CA LEU A 114 12.67 -3.11 -19.21
C LEU A 114 12.66 -1.58 -19.43
N SER A 115 13.82 -1.01 -19.75
CA SER A 115 13.99 0.44 -19.99
C SER A 115 13.55 0.91 -21.39
N ARG A 116 13.06 0.01 -22.27
CA ARG A 116 12.62 0.38 -23.63
C ARG A 116 11.22 0.99 -23.63
N ARG A 117 10.92 1.83 -24.62
CA ARG A 117 9.55 2.34 -24.87
C ARG A 117 8.63 1.30 -25.51
N THR A 118 9.18 0.36 -26.29
CA THR A 118 8.41 -0.70 -26.96
C THR A 118 9.09 -2.04 -26.75
N LYS A 119 8.29 -3.12 -26.66
CA LYS A 119 8.76 -4.49 -26.35
C LYS A 119 9.60 -4.52 -25.06
N ASN A 120 9.06 -3.95 -23.99
CA ASN A 120 9.72 -3.79 -22.69
C ASN A 120 9.55 -4.99 -21.76
N ASN A 121 8.89 -6.06 -22.20
CA ASN A 121 8.70 -7.27 -21.41
C ASN A 121 9.80 -8.31 -21.75
N PRO A 122 10.81 -8.51 -20.89
CA PRO A 122 11.84 -9.50 -21.12
C PRO A 122 11.28 -10.93 -20.95
N VAL A 123 11.75 -11.86 -21.79
CA VAL A 123 11.42 -13.29 -21.69
C VAL A 123 12.72 -14.08 -21.60
N LEU A 124 12.90 -14.82 -20.50
CA LEU A 124 14.07 -15.67 -20.27
C LEU A 124 13.79 -17.08 -20.82
N ILE A 125 14.58 -17.51 -21.79
CA ILE A 125 14.41 -18.80 -22.48
C ILE A 125 15.55 -19.75 -22.11
N GLY A 126 15.25 -21.04 -22.00
CA GLY A 126 16.23 -22.14 -21.92
C GLY A 126 15.64 -23.37 -21.23
N GLU A 127 16.46 -24.38 -20.97
CA GLU A 127 16.03 -25.60 -20.29
C GLU A 127 15.56 -25.35 -18.83
N PRO A 128 14.64 -26.17 -18.29
CA PRO A 128 14.31 -26.15 -16.86
C PRO A 128 15.55 -26.39 -16.00
N GLY A 129 15.60 -25.80 -14.80
CA GLY A 129 16.71 -26.03 -13.85
C GLY A 129 17.97 -25.17 -14.05
N VAL A 130 18.10 -24.44 -15.16
CA VAL A 130 19.27 -23.56 -15.43
C VAL A 130 19.28 -22.26 -14.62
N GLY A 131 18.50 -22.12 -13.54
CA GLY A 131 18.52 -20.96 -12.65
C GLY A 131 17.91 -19.67 -13.22
N LYS A 132 16.87 -19.75 -14.05
CA LYS A 132 16.16 -18.55 -14.58
C LYS A 132 15.57 -17.68 -13.46
N THR A 133 15.07 -18.32 -12.41
CA THR A 133 14.49 -17.64 -11.23
C THR A 133 15.53 -16.79 -10.53
N THR A 134 16.79 -17.24 -10.48
CA THR A 134 17.89 -16.49 -9.85
C THR A 134 18.09 -15.12 -10.49
N LEU A 135 17.80 -14.95 -11.78
CA LEU A 135 17.83 -13.63 -12.45
C LEU A 135 16.73 -12.70 -11.97
N ALA A 136 15.51 -13.22 -11.76
CA ALA A 136 14.39 -12.43 -11.25
C ALA A 136 14.61 -11.97 -9.80
N ASN A 137 15.37 -12.75 -9.04
CA ASN A 137 15.71 -12.46 -7.65
C ASN A 137 16.79 -11.38 -7.51
N SER A 138 17.48 -11.00 -8.60
CA SER A 138 18.63 -10.11 -8.51
C SER A 138 18.26 -8.71 -8.01
N SER A 139 18.93 -8.25 -6.95
CA SER A 139 18.74 -6.92 -6.39
C SER A 139 19.41 -5.85 -7.27
N PRO A 140 18.74 -4.73 -7.61
CA PRO A 140 19.34 -3.61 -8.35
C PRO A 140 20.57 -3.01 -7.64
N SER A 141 20.63 -3.09 -6.31
CA SER A 141 21.73 -2.53 -5.51
C SER A 141 23.07 -3.23 -5.75
N THR A 142 23.07 -4.44 -6.32
CA THR A 142 24.30 -5.21 -6.56
C THR A 142 25.04 -4.74 -7.81
N SER A 143 24.37 -4.09 -8.77
CA SER A 143 25.01 -3.62 -10.01
C SER A 143 25.68 -2.24 -9.87
N ALA A 144 25.53 -1.53 -8.75
CA ALA A 144 26.06 -0.18 -8.56
C ALA A 144 27.43 -0.13 -7.83
N ARG A 145 28.06 -1.29 -7.57
CA ARG A 145 29.35 -1.39 -6.86
C ARG A 145 30.53 -1.86 -7.73
N LEU A 146 30.42 -1.78 -9.06
CA LEU A 146 31.53 -1.97 -10.00
C LEU A 146 31.54 -0.85 -11.02
#